data_AF-A1TMK1-F1
#
_entry.id   AF-A1TMK1-F1
#
_cell.length_a   1.000
_cell.length_b   1.000
_cell.length_c   1.000
_cell.angle_alpha   90.00
_cell.angle_beta   90.00
_cell.angle_gamma   90.00
#
_symmetry.space_group_name_H-M   'P 1'
#
loop_
_entity.id
_entity.type
_entity.pdbx_description
1 polymer ?
#
loop_
_entity_poly.entity_id
_entity_poly.type
_entity_poly.pdbx_seq_one_letter_code
_entity_poly.pdbx_strand_id
1 'polypeptide(L)'
;MSRRSTRMETFEQRVTREALEAHRRSERARSLEARRRNRLVYEPTTYQPTPSAGEGEPKGYPCPELRPFDGRPGAMQAFDLPSRMNNRLHYRDGRVTDLQGKPLES
;
A
#
# COMPACT_ATOMS: atom_id res chain seq x y z
N MET A 1 -14.75 -63.55 23.74
CA MET A 1 -14.02 -64.02 22.53
C MET A 1 -14.81 -63.61 21.29
N SER A 2 -14.44 -62.53 20.62
CA SER A 2 -15.17 -61.98 19.47
C SER A 2 -14.53 -62.46 18.16
N ARG A 3 -15.22 -63.32 17.41
CA ARG A 3 -14.76 -63.85 16.13
C ARG A 3 -14.94 -62.76 15.07
N ARG A 4 -13.84 -62.11 14.64
CA ARG A 4 -13.85 -61.28 13.43
C ARG A 4 -14.00 -62.20 12.22
N SER A 5 -15.23 -62.36 11.76
CA SER A 5 -15.55 -63.01 10.48
C SER A 5 -15.14 -62.07 9.35
N THR A 6 -14.04 -62.39 8.66
CA THR A 6 -13.67 -61.73 7.41
C THR A 6 -14.57 -62.26 6.30
N ARG A 7 -15.65 -61.52 6.00
CA ARG A 7 -16.50 -61.77 4.83
C ARG A 7 -15.61 -61.71 3.58
N MET A 8 -15.52 -62.82 2.85
CA MET A 8 -14.79 -62.89 1.58
C MET A 8 -15.53 -62.01 0.57
N GLU A 9 -14.96 -60.84 0.25
CA GLU A 9 -15.46 -59.97 -0.82
C GLU A 9 -15.41 -60.73 -2.15
N THR A 10 -16.50 -60.69 -2.91
CA THR A 10 -16.57 -61.32 -4.24
C THR A 10 -15.67 -60.57 -5.21
N PHE A 11 -15.23 -61.24 -6.28
CA PHE A 11 -14.35 -60.65 -7.30
C PHE A 11 -14.95 -59.35 -7.88
N GLU A 12 -16.26 -59.33 -8.15
CA GLU A 12 -16.98 -58.15 -8.65
C GLU A 12 -16.98 -56.99 -7.64
N GLN A 13 -17.08 -57.28 -6.34
CA GLN A 13 -16.97 -56.27 -5.27
C GLN A 13 -15.57 -55.66 -5.20
N ARG A 14 -14.52 -56.45 -5.50
CA ARG A 14 -13.14 -55.94 -5.57
C ARG A 14 -12.92 -55.06 -6.78
N VAL A 15 -13.39 -55.49 -7.96
CA VAL A 15 -13.27 -54.72 -9.21
C VAL A 15 -14.00 -53.38 -9.13
N THR A 16 -15.21 -53.37 -8.59
CA THR A 16 -15.99 -52.14 -8.43
C THR A 16 -15.37 -51.18 -7.41
N ARG A 17 -14.84 -51.71 -6.30
CA ARG A 17 -14.10 -50.93 -5.32
C ARG A 17 -12.83 -50.34 -5.91
N GLU A 18 -12.08 -51.12 -6.68
CA GLU A 18 -10.86 -50.69 -7.35
C GLU A 18 -11.16 -49.58 -8.38
N ALA A 19 -12.23 -49.73 -9.17
CA ALA A 19 -12.68 -48.70 -10.10
C ALA A 19 -13.09 -47.40 -9.38
N LEU A 20 -13.79 -47.48 -8.24
CA LEU A 20 -14.15 -46.32 -7.42
C LEU A 20 -12.92 -45.65 -6.81
N GLU A 21 -11.93 -46.42 -6.37
CA GLU A 21 -10.66 -45.90 -5.87
C GLU A 21 -9.84 -45.24 -6.97
N ALA A 22 -9.80 -45.84 -8.18
CA ALA A 22 -9.16 -45.25 -9.35
C ALA A 22 -9.80 -43.91 -9.73
N HIS A 23 -11.14 -43.83 -9.72
CA HIS A 23 -11.87 -42.58 -9.97
C HIS A 23 -11.55 -41.51 -8.91
N ARG A 24 -11.50 -41.88 -7.63
CA ARG A 24 -11.12 -40.95 -6.55
C ARG A 24 -9.66 -40.48 -6.70
N ARG A 25 -8.76 -41.35 -7.14
CA ARG A 25 -7.35 -41.01 -7.43
C ARG A 25 -7.25 -40.05 -8.61
N SER A 26 -7.99 -40.27 -9.69
CA SER A 26 -7.98 -39.37 -10.86
C SER A 26 -8.54 -37.99 -10.52
N GLU A 27 -9.61 -37.93 -9.73
CA GLU A 27 -10.20 -36.65 -9.29
C GLU A 27 -9.25 -35.87 -8.37
N ARG A 28 -8.54 -36.56 -7.46
CA ARG A 28 -7.49 -35.93 -6.65
C ARG A 28 -6.33 -35.42 -7.51
N ALA A 29 -5.90 -36.18 -8.51
CA ALA A 29 -4.84 -35.77 -9.43
C ALA A 29 -5.24 -34.51 -10.21
N ARG A 30 -6.47 -34.48 -10.76
CA ARG A 30 -7.03 -33.29 -11.44
C ARG A 30 -7.10 -32.07 -10.53
N SER A 31 -7.54 -32.24 -9.28
CA SER A 31 -7.61 -31.15 -8.30
C SER A 31 -6.23 -30.58 -7.95
N LEU A 32 -5.23 -31.44 -7.78
CA LEU A 32 -3.85 -31.02 -7.55
C LEU A 32 -3.27 -30.30 -8.77
N GLU A 33 -3.57 -30.77 -9.97
CA GLU A 33 -3.11 -30.13 -11.20
C GLU A 33 -3.78 -28.76 -11.43
N ALA A 34 -5.07 -28.63 -11.13
CA ALA A 34 -5.76 -27.35 -11.12
C ALA A 34 -5.14 -26.37 -10.11
N ARG A 35 -4.76 -26.85 -8.92
CA ARG A 35 -4.03 -26.05 -7.91
C ARG A 35 -2.62 -25.67 -8.37
N ARG A 36 -1.92 -26.54 -9.11
CA ARG A 36 -0.62 -26.22 -9.71
C ARG A 36 -0.76 -25.16 -10.79
N ARG A 37 -1.78 -25.25 -11.65
CA ARG A 37 -2.07 -24.25 -12.70
C ARG A 37 -2.44 -22.89 -12.12
N ASN A 38 -3.21 -22.88 -11.04
CA ASN A 38 -3.69 -21.65 -10.40
C ASN A 38 -2.80 -21.18 -9.23
N ARG A 39 -1.66 -21.84 -9.01
CA ARG A 39 -0.65 -21.35 -8.08
C ARG A 39 -0.04 -20.12 -8.73
N LEU A 40 -0.46 -18.95 -8.25
CA LEU A 40 0.21 -17.68 -8.49
C LEU A 40 1.69 -17.91 -8.17
N VAL A 41 2.50 -18.04 -9.23
CA VAL A 41 3.94 -18.01 -9.09
C VAL A 41 4.22 -16.56 -8.73
N TYR A 42 4.61 -16.33 -7.47
CA TYR A 42 5.34 -15.13 -7.14
C TYR A 42 6.67 -15.26 -7.89
N GLU A 43 6.68 -14.81 -9.13
CA GLU A 43 7.91 -14.54 -9.85
C GLU A 43 8.54 -13.38 -9.09
N PRO A 44 9.71 -13.55 -8.44
CA PRO A 44 10.43 -12.41 -7.93
C PRO A 44 10.74 -11.56 -9.16
N THR A 45 10.06 -10.42 -9.31
CA THR A 45 10.33 -9.49 -10.40
C THR A 45 11.80 -9.13 -10.32
N THR A 46 12.63 -9.79 -11.14
CA THR A 46 14.01 -9.37 -11.30
C THR A 46 13.90 -8.00 -11.94
N TYR A 47 14.25 -6.97 -11.18
CA TYR A 47 14.37 -5.62 -11.69
C TYR A 47 15.33 -5.67 -12.88
N GLN A 48 14.79 -5.60 -14.09
CA GLN A 48 15.56 -5.40 -15.30
C GLN A 48 15.65 -3.89 -15.46
N PRO A 49 16.80 -3.26 -15.18
CA PRO A 49 16.96 -1.85 -15.51
C PRO A 49 16.71 -1.72 -17.00
N THR A 50 15.71 -0.94 -17.39
CA THR A 50 15.54 -0.56 -18.79
C THR A 50 16.85 0.08 -19.24
N PRO A 51 17.48 -0.37 -20.33
CA PRO A 51 18.58 0.39 -20.91
C PRO A 51 17.98 1.72 -21.32
N SER A 52 18.25 2.75 -20.53
CA SER A 52 17.79 4.11 -20.79
C SER A 52 18.32 4.48 -22.17
N ALA A 53 17.40 4.59 -23.13
CA ALA A 53 17.69 5.19 -24.42
C ALA A 53 18.24 6.59 -24.16
N GLY A 54 19.47 6.83 -24.62
CA GLY A 54 20.09 8.15 -24.62
C GLY A 54 21.41 8.15 -23.90
N GLU A 55 22.47 8.34 -24.69
CA GLU A 55 23.74 8.90 -24.25
C GLU A 55 23.44 10.25 -23.56
N GLY A 56 23.35 10.21 -22.25
CA GLY A 56 23.19 11.37 -21.39
C GLY A 56 23.64 10.94 -20.01
N GLU A 57 24.51 11.74 -19.39
CA GLU A 57 24.95 11.50 -18.02
C GLU A 57 23.75 11.10 -17.14
N PRO A 58 23.91 10.12 -16.22
CA PRO A 58 22.84 9.78 -15.29
C PRO A 58 22.54 11.04 -14.47
N LYS A 59 21.50 11.77 -14.87
CA LYS A 59 20.93 12.84 -14.06
C LYS A 59 20.35 12.15 -12.84
N GLY A 60 21.17 12.08 -11.79
CA GLY A 60 20.84 11.44 -10.52
C GLY A 60 19.54 11.99 -9.96
N TYR A 61 18.96 11.26 -9.00
CA TYR A 61 17.74 11.70 -8.34
C TYR A 61 17.94 13.11 -7.77
N PRO A 62 17.14 14.11 -8.18
CA PRO A 62 17.39 15.51 -7.85
C PRO A 62 17.06 15.89 -6.39
N CYS A 63 16.68 14.92 -5.55
CA CYS A 63 16.32 15.08 -4.13
C CYS A 63 15.44 16.32 -3.87
N PRO A 64 14.26 16.46 -4.52
CA PRO A 64 13.40 17.63 -4.39
C PRO A 64 12.96 17.92 -2.95
N GLU A 65 12.98 16.92 -2.06
CA GLU A 65 12.72 17.02 -0.62
C GLU A 65 13.85 17.68 0.18
N LEU A 66 15.10 17.66 -0.34
CA LEU A 66 16.24 18.34 0.26
C LEU A 66 16.39 19.78 -0.22
N ARG A 67 15.52 20.24 -1.13
CA ARG A 67 15.58 21.63 -1.60
C ARG A 67 15.29 22.58 -0.44
N PRO A 68 15.99 23.73 -0.37
CA PRO A 68 15.63 24.79 0.54
C PRO A 68 14.15 25.14 0.39
N PHE A 69 13.48 25.39 1.50
CA PHE A 69 12.10 25.83 1.49
C PHE A 69 11.99 27.18 0.77
N ASP A 70 11.30 27.21 -0.36
CA ASP A 70 11.19 28.41 -1.20
C ASP A 70 10.07 29.37 -0.75
N GLY A 71 9.36 29.04 0.34
CA GLY A 71 8.23 29.83 0.83
C GLY A 71 7.07 29.89 -0.16
N ARG A 72 5.93 30.41 0.30
CA ARG A 72 4.94 30.96 -0.62
C ARG A 72 5.17 32.47 -0.69
N PRO A 73 5.08 33.13 -1.86
CA PRO A 73 5.08 34.58 -1.93
C PRO A 73 4.04 35.14 -0.94
N GLY A 74 4.48 36.04 -0.05
CA GLY A 74 3.62 36.62 0.99
C GLY A 74 3.51 35.81 2.29
N ALA A 75 4.12 34.62 2.41
CA ALA A 75 4.09 33.83 3.65
C ALA A 75 4.63 34.61 4.86
N MET A 76 5.62 35.48 4.63
CA MET A 76 6.21 36.31 5.69
C MET A 76 5.45 37.62 5.95
N GLN A 77 4.54 38.05 5.05
CA GLN A 77 3.82 39.33 5.21
C GLN A 77 2.89 39.32 6.43
N ALA A 78 2.47 38.14 6.87
CA ALA A 78 1.67 37.99 8.08
C ALA A 78 2.40 38.48 9.35
N PHE A 79 3.74 38.46 9.36
CA PHE A 79 4.53 38.93 10.51
C PHE A 79 4.59 40.46 10.62
N ASP A 80 4.27 41.17 9.53
CA ASP A 80 4.27 42.64 9.50
C ASP A 80 2.91 43.23 9.88
N LEU A 81 1.85 42.40 9.89
CA LEU A 81 0.49 42.84 10.20
C LEU A 81 0.25 42.93 11.72
N PRO A 82 -0.56 43.91 12.19
CA PRO A 82 -0.91 44.00 13.59
C PRO A 82 -1.79 42.83 14.02
N SER A 83 -1.64 42.41 15.28
CA SER A 83 -2.52 41.41 15.88
C SER A 83 -3.86 42.02 16.25
N ARG A 84 -4.96 41.46 15.76
CA ARG A 84 -6.30 41.92 16.11
C ARG A 84 -6.77 41.26 17.41
N MET A 85 -7.12 42.07 18.39
CA MET A 85 -7.75 41.63 19.64
C MET A 85 -9.03 42.43 19.85
N ASN A 86 -10.19 41.77 19.78
CA ASN A 86 -11.51 42.42 19.79
C ASN A 86 -11.63 43.49 18.68
N ASN A 87 -11.84 44.75 19.07
CA ASN A 87 -11.90 45.93 18.20
C ASN A 87 -10.62 46.77 18.24
N ARG A 88 -9.47 46.15 18.56
CA ARG A 88 -8.17 46.81 18.66
C ARG A 88 -7.14 46.11 17.77
N LEU A 89 -6.21 46.88 17.24
CA LEU A 89 -5.03 46.41 16.50
C LEU A 89 -3.79 46.67 17.35
N HIS A 90 -3.06 45.61 17.67
CA HIS A 90 -1.82 45.65 18.45
C HIS A 90 -0.61 45.53 17.52
N TYR A 91 0.21 46.57 17.50
CA TYR A 91 1.43 46.62 16.69
C TYR A 91 2.63 46.09 17.49
N ARG A 92 3.66 45.64 16.76
CA ARG A 92 4.88 45.07 17.35
C ARG A 92 5.69 46.08 18.17
N ASP A 93 5.54 47.38 17.87
CA ASP A 93 6.17 48.48 18.59
C ASP A 93 5.40 48.90 19.87
N GLY A 94 4.32 48.19 20.20
CA GLY A 94 3.51 48.46 21.38
C GLY A 94 2.36 49.46 21.16
N ARG A 95 2.24 50.06 19.96
CA ARG A 95 1.09 50.92 19.65
C ARG A 95 -0.20 50.10 19.60
N VAL A 96 -1.29 50.70 20.05
CA VAL A 96 -2.63 50.13 19.98
C VAL A 96 -3.55 51.12 19.27
N THR A 97 -4.25 50.67 18.24
CA THR A 97 -5.25 51.48 17.53
C THR A 97 -6.61 50.81 17.51
N ASP A 98 -7.65 51.57 17.21
CA ASP A 98 -8.93 51.00 16.78
C ASP A 98 -8.81 50.40 15.36
N LEU A 99 -9.92 49.87 14.84
CA LEU A 99 -10.00 49.28 13.50
C LEU A 99 -9.90 50.35 12.38
N GLN A 100 -10.05 51.63 12.72
CA GLN A 100 -9.93 52.78 11.83
C GLN A 100 -8.52 53.39 11.87
N GLY A 101 -7.62 52.84 12.69
CA GLY A 101 -6.24 53.32 12.85
C GLY A 101 -6.09 54.51 13.79
N LYS A 102 -7.13 54.92 14.54
CA LYS A 102 -7.00 55.94 15.58
C LYS A 102 -6.30 55.35 16.80
N PRO A 103 -5.28 56.02 17.36
CA PRO A 103 -4.61 55.55 18.56
C PRO A 103 -5.59 55.49 19.73
N LEU A 104 -5.51 54.40 20.50
CA LEU A 104 -6.22 54.25 21.75
C LEU A 104 -5.23 54.57 22.87
N GLU A 105 -5.41 55.70 23.55
CA GLU A 105 -4.65 55.98 24.76
C GLU A 105 -5.09 55.00 25.85
N SER A 106 -4.11 54.30 26.42
CA SER A 106 -4.31 53.32 27.50
C SER A 106 -4.33 54.00 28.86
#